data_AF-A0A261AYA7-F1
#
_entry.id   AF-A0A261AYA7-F1
#
_cell.length_a   1.000
_cell.length_b   1.000
_cell.length_c   1.000
_cell.angle_alpha   90.00
_cell.angle_beta   90.00
_cell.angle_gamma   90.00
#
_symmetry.space_group_name_H-M   'P 1'
#
loop_
_entity.id
_entity.type
_entity.pdbx_description
1 polymer ?
#
loop_
_entity_poly.entity_id
_entity_poly.type
_entity_poly.pdbx_seq_one_letter_code
_entity_poly.pdbx_strand_id
1 'polypeptide(L)'
;EKTRCPASVGIGSTSLLARLATRHAKPDGVFWITEEKKNAFMADERIRDLPGVGYEMTHRLSSFFGDITKCSQLQQKTERELIPVFGPKLATKVFNQCR
;
A
#
# COMPACT_ATOMS: atom_id res chain seq x y z
N GLU A 1 8.59 -28.79 1.24
CA GLU A 1 9.21 -30.06 1.66
C GLU A 1 10.53 -29.86 2.42
N LYS A 2 11.59 -29.29 1.82
CA LYS A 2 12.92 -29.16 2.44
C LYS A 2 12.98 -28.59 3.86
N THR A 3 12.20 -27.55 4.17
CA THR A 3 12.27 -26.84 5.47
C THR A 3 11.25 -27.30 6.49
N ARG A 4 10.21 -28.05 6.07
CA ARG A 4 9.00 -28.35 6.86
C ARG A 4 8.31 -27.13 7.48
N CYS A 5 8.56 -25.92 6.94
CA CYS A 5 7.91 -24.68 7.37
C CYS A 5 6.93 -24.19 6.29
N PRO A 6 5.70 -23.77 6.65
CA PRO A 6 4.77 -23.16 5.71
C PRO A 6 5.32 -21.82 5.21
N ALA A 7 4.99 -21.46 3.97
CA ALA A 7 5.43 -20.21 3.35
C ALA A 7 4.31 -19.61 2.52
N SER A 8 4.19 -18.28 2.55
CA SER A 8 3.21 -17.54 1.75
C SER A 8 3.89 -16.83 0.59
N VAL A 9 3.22 -16.79 -0.56
CA VAL A 9 3.75 -16.19 -1.79
C VAL A 9 2.79 -15.15 -2.34
N GLY A 10 3.29 -13.93 -2.54
CA GLY A 10 2.58 -12.88 -3.25
C GLY A 10 3.15 -12.65 -4.63
N ILE A 11 2.29 -12.55 -5.64
CA ILE A 11 2.64 -12.33 -7.04
C ILE A 11 2.00 -11.02 -7.50
N GLY A 12 2.79 -10.16 -8.16
CA GLY A 12 2.30 -8.92 -8.74
C GLY A 12 3.30 -8.34 -9.75
N SER A 13 2.85 -7.41 -10.60
CA SER A 13 3.65 -6.82 -11.68
C SER A 13 4.75 -5.86 -11.18
N THR A 14 4.74 -5.49 -9.90
CA THR A 14 5.80 -4.70 -9.26
C THR A 14 6.17 -5.26 -7.89
N SER A 15 7.35 -4.88 -7.37
CA SER A 15 7.80 -5.31 -6.03
C SER A 15 6.86 -4.84 -4.91
N LEU A 16 6.21 -3.69 -5.06
CA LEU A 16 5.18 -3.21 -4.15
C LEU A 16 3.98 -4.16 -4.13
N LEU A 17 3.43 -4.48 -5.30
CA LEU A 17 2.27 -5.35 -5.42
C LEU A 17 2.58 -6.77 -4.92
N ALA A 18 3.72 -7.34 -5.27
CA ALA A 18 4.13 -8.65 -4.77
C ALA A 18 4.24 -8.68 -3.23
N ARG A 19 4.77 -7.61 -2.62
CA ARG A 19 4.86 -7.49 -1.16
C ARG A 19 3.48 -7.35 -0.50
N LEU A 20 2.58 -6.56 -1.09
CA LEU A 20 1.20 -6.42 -0.60
C LEU A 20 0.42 -7.73 -0.76
N ALA A 21 0.49 -8.36 -1.93
CA ALA A 21 -0.07 -9.68 -2.20
C ALA A 21 0.39 -10.72 -1.16
N THR A 22 1.67 -10.68 -0.76
CA THR A 22 2.21 -11.62 0.24
C THR A 22 1.54 -11.45 1.61
N ARG A 23 1.05 -10.25 1.97
CA ARG A 23 0.26 -10.05 3.19
C ARG A 23 -1.10 -10.76 3.09
N HIS A 24 -1.77 -10.65 1.94
CA HIS A 24 -3.06 -11.30 1.68
C HIS A 24 -2.93 -12.82 1.49
N ALA A 25 -1.75 -13.30 1.08
CA ALA A 25 -1.44 -14.72 0.95
C ALA A 25 -1.23 -15.44 2.29
N LYS A 26 -1.18 -14.72 3.41
CA LYS A 26 -0.92 -15.33 4.73
C LYS A 26 -2.20 -15.87 5.37
N PRO A 27 -2.12 -16.98 6.12
CA PRO A 27 -0.99 -17.91 6.25
C PRO A 27 -0.95 -18.98 5.13
N ASP A 28 0.24 -19.53 4.83
CA ASP A 28 0.49 -20.69 3.93
C ASP A 28 -0.23 -20.68 2.56
N GLY A 29 -0.54 -19.51 2.03
CA GLY A 29 -1.25 -19.36 0.76
C GLY A 29 -0.44 -18.69 -0.34
N VAL A 30 -1.07 -18.60 -1.51
CA VAL A 30 -0.58 -17.85 -2.67
C VAL A 30 -1.64 -16.84 -3.07
N PHE A 31 -1.22 -15.59 -3.29
CA PHE A 31 -2.10 -14.53 -3.78
C PHE A 31 -1.49 -13.85 -4.99
N TRP A 32 -2.24 -13.79 -6.09
CA TRP A 32 -1.80 -13.15 -7.32
C TRP A 32 -2.69 -11.95 -7.64
N ILE A 33 -2.07 -10.77 -7.68
CA ILE A 33 -2.69 -9.56 -8.21
C ILE A 33 -2.47 -9.56 -9.71
N THR A 34 -3.54 -9.83 -10.47
CA THR A 34 -3.54 -9.75 -11.93
C THR A 34 -3.60 -8.28 -12.36
N GLU A 35 -3.22 -7.99 -13.62
CA GLU A 35 -3.18 -6.62 -14.11
C GLU A 35 -4.57 -5.97 -14.13
N GLU A 36 -5.63 -6.73 -14.40
CA GLU A 36 -7.01 -6.26 -14.39
C GLU A 36 -7.49 -5.87 -12.98
N LYS A 37 -6.96 -6.54 -11.95
CA LYS A 37 -7.34 -6.31 -10.55
C LYS A 37 -6.45 -5.31 -9.83
N LYS A 38 -5.32 -4.92 -10.41
CA LYS A 38 -4.32 -4.04 -9.79
C LYS A 38 -4.93 -2.75 -9.23
N ASN A 39 -5.73 -2.04 -10.03
CA ASN A 39 -6.29 -0.75 -9.63
C ASN A 39 -7.31 -0.90 -8.49
N ALA A 40 -8.20 -1.89 -8.59
CA ALA A 40 -9.19 -2.17 -7.55
C ALA A 40 -8.53 -2.63 -6.24
N PHE A 41 -7.52 -3.51 -6.34
CA PHE A 41 -6.73 -3.94 -5.20
C PHE A 41 -6.03 -2.75 -4.52
N MET A 42 -5.37 -1.91 -5.31
CA MET A 42 -4.64 -0.77 -4.77
C MET A 42 -5.59 0.22 -4.09
N ALA A 43 -6.74 0.50 -4.68
CA ALA A 43 -7.76 1.38 -4.10
C ALA A 43 -8.28 0.89 -2.72
N ASP A 44 -8.38 -0.42 -2.52
CA ASP A 44 -8.88 -1.02 -1.27
C ASP A 44 -7.81 -1.15 -0.18
N GLU A 45 -6.54 -1.19 -0.56
CA GLU A 45 -5.42 -1.39 0.37
C GLU A 45 -5.27 -0.22 1.37
N ARG A 46 -4.81 -0.55 2.57
CA ARG A 46 -4.59 0.43 3.63
C ARG A 46 -3.30 1.19 3.38
N ILE A 47 -3.33 2.49 3.62
CA ILE A 47 -2.17 3.38 3.46
C ILE A 47 -1.00 2.94 4.35
N ARG A 48 -1.28 2.49 5.58
CA ARG A 48 -0.27 2.02 6.53
C ARG A 48 0.51 0.78 6.07
N ASP A 49 0.00 0.05 5.07
CA ASP A 49 0.67 -1.14 4.54
C ASP A 49 1.69 -0.78 3.44
N LEU A 50 1.68 0.48 2.97
CA LEU A 50 2.61 1.02 2.00
C LEU A 50 4.03 1.18 2.59
N PRO A 51 5.07 0.84 1.81
CA PRO A 51 6.45 1.02 2.25
C PRO A 51 6.81 2.50 2.48
N GLY A 52 7.13 2.84 3.73
CA GLY A 52 7.51 4.20 4.12
C GLY A 52 6.38 4.99 4.79
N VAL A 53 5.18 4.40 4.92
CA VAL A 53 4.07 5.00 5.68
C VAL A 53 3.87 4.23 6.98
N GLY A 54 4.46 4.75 8.05
CA GLY A 54 4.33 4.19 9.40
C GLY A 54 3.16 4.76 10.19
N TYR A 55 3.12 4.41 11.48
CA TYR A 55 2.10 4.89 12.42
C TYR A 55 2.03 6.42 12.50
N GLU A 56 3.16 7.09 12.70
CA GLU A 56 3.23 8.55 12.80
C GLU A 56 2.74 9.25 11.53
N MET A 57 3.12 8.72 10.36
CA MET A 57 2.70 9.28 9.07
C MET A 57 1.21 9.10 8.82
N THR A 58 0.67 7.95 9.21
CA THR A 58 -0.78 7.68 9.12
C THR A 58 -1.54 8.63 10.06
N HIS A 59 -1.04 8.83 11.28
CA HIS A 59 -1.65 9.76 12.24
C HIS A 59 -1.61 11.21 11.73
N ARG A 60 -0.46 11.67 11.21
CA ARG A 60 -0.36 13.00 10.59
C ARG A 60 -1.32 13.17 9.42
N LEU A 61 -1.43 12.17 8.56
CA LEU A 61 -2.38 12.19 7.45
C LEU A 61 -3.82 12.35 7.97
N SER A 62 -4.19 11.57 9.00
CA SER A 62 -5.51 11.69 9.63
C SER A 62 -5.75 13.05 10.27
N SER A 63 -4.73 13.65 10.89
CA SER A 63 -4.85 15.00 11.49
C SER A 63 -5.04 16.10 10.44
N PHE A 64 -4.46 15.97 9.24
CA PHE A 64 -4.56 16.99 8.19
C PHE A 64 -5.84 16.87 7.35
N PHE A 65 -6.31 15.66 7.07
CA PHE A 65 -7.39 15.43 6.10
C PHE A 65 -8.61 14.69 6.67
N GLY A 66 -8.65 14.41 7.97
CA GLY A 66 -9.63 13.50 8.57
C GLY A 66 -9.25 12.04 8.35
N ASP A 67 -10.11 11.10 8.75
CA ASP A 67 -9.80 9.66 8.74
C ASP A 67 -9.59 9.06 7.33
N ILE A 68 -8.36 9.25 6.81
CA ILE A 68 -7.86 8.61 5.60
C ILE A 68 -7.10 7.36 6.00
N THR A 69 -7.67 6.20 5.67
CA THR A 69 -7.09 4.88 5.97
C THR A 69 -6.79 4.06 4.72
N LYS A 70 -7.50 4.29 3.62
CA LYS A 70 -7.38 3.56 2.35
C LYS A 70 -6.76 4.38 1.24
N CYS A 71 -6.06 3.72 0.32
CA CYS A 71 -5.41 4.41 -0.79
C CYS A 71 -6.42 5.09 -1.73
N SER A 72 -7.64 4.56 -1.89
CA SER A 72 -8.74 5.23 -2.61
C SER A 72 -9.05 6.64 -2.09
N GLN A 73 -8.94 6.87 -0.78
CA GLN A 73 -9.15 8.20 -0.19
C GLN A 73 -7.96 9.12 -0.49
N LEU A 74 -6.73 8.60 -0.43
CA LEU A 74 -5.52 9.36 -0.77
C LEU A 74 -5.46 9.69 -2.27
N GLN A 75 -5.97 8.81 -3.14
CA GLN A 75 -6.07 9.04 -4.59
C GLN A 75 -6.90 10.28 -4.96
N GLN A 76 -7.82 10.71 -4.08
CA GLN A 76 -8.62 11.93 -4.26
C GLN A 76 -7.85 13.22 -3.94
N LYS A 77 -6.65 13.10 -3.35
CA LYS A 77 -5.77 14.23 -3.06
C LYS A 77 -4.74 14.41 -4.16
N THR A 78 -4.35 15.66 -4.37
CA THR A 78 -3.25 16.05 -5.24
C THR A 78 -1.91 15.83 -4.54
N GLU A 79 -0.85 15.63 -5.31
CA GLU A 79 0.50 15.52 -4.75
C GLU A 79 0.88 16.74 -3.90
N ARG A 80 0.49 17.94 -4.34
CA ARG A 80 0.75 19.20 -3.62
C ARG A 80 0.12 19.25 -2.24
N GLU A 81 -1.08 18.71 -2.08
CA GLU A 81 -1.74 18.58 -0.78
C GLU A 81 -0.97 17.61 0.14
N LEU A 82 -0.33 16.58 -0.42
CA LEU A 82 0.41 15.59 0.38
C LEU A 82 1.79 16.09 0.84
N ILE A 83 2.37 17.11 0.18
CA ILE A 83 3.70 17.64 0.52
C ILE A 83 3.80 18.16 1.96
N PRO A 84 2.85 18.95 2.51
CA PRO A 84 2.86 19.37 3.91
C PRO A 84 2.86 18.21 4.92
N VAL A 85 2.31 17.05 4.55
CA VAL A 85 2.21 15.88 5.44
C VAL A 85 3.47 15.02 5.36
N PHE A 86 3.91 14.68 4.16
CA PHE A 86 4.98 13.70 3.93
C PHE A 86 6.35 14.32 3.60
N GLY A 87 6.39 15.60 3.26
CA GLY A 87 7.54 16.22 2.60
C GLY A 87 7.62 15.84 1.11
N PRO A 88 8.40 16.57 0.30
CA PRO A 88 8.34 16.49 -1.16
C PRO A 88 8.65 15.08 -1.69
N LYS A 89 9.75 14.45 -1.25
CA LYS A 89 10.18 13.14 -1.77
C LYS A 89 9.19 12.02 -1.45
N LEU A 90 8.69 11.99 -0.21
CA LEU A 90 7.79 10.93 0.23
C LEU A 90 6.36 11.16 -0.29
N ALA A 91 5.92 12.41 -0.44
CA ALA A 91 4.65 12.74 -1.07
C ALA A 91 4.56 12.20 -2.50
N THR A 92 5.56 12.49 -3.35
CA THR A 92 5.63 11.94 -4.72
C THR A 92 5.61 10.42 -4.71
N LYS A 93 6.39 9.81 -3.81
CA LYS A 93 6.47 8.35 -3.70
C LYS A 93 5.12 7.73 -3.34
N VAL A 94 4.48 8.20 -2.26
CA VAL A 94 3.19 7.67 -1.79
C VAL A 94 2.10 7.93 -2.82
N PHE A 95 2.09 9.12 -3.43
CA PHE A 95 1.15 9.48 -4.50
C PHE A 95 1.23 8.50 -5.68
N ASN A 96 2.44 8.14 -6.12
CA ASN A 96 2.65 7.18 -7.20
C ASN A 96 2.37 5.73 -6.77
N GLN A 97 2.68 5.37 -5.52
CA GLN A 97 2.44 4.01 -5.02
C GLN A 97 0.95 3.69 -4.85
N CYS A 98 0.13 4.69 -4.55
CA CYS A 98 -1.31 4.52 -4.44
C CYS A 98 -2.03 4.39 -5.79
N ARG A 99 -1.34 4.30 -6.93
CA ARG A 99 -1.92 4.27 -8.29
C ARG A 99 -1.27 3.18 -9.13
#